data_AF-A0A286C040-F1
#
_entry.id   AF-A0A286C040-F1
#
_cell.length_a   1.000
_cell.length_b   1.000
_cell.length_c   1.000
_cell.angle_alpha   90.00
_cell.angle_beta   90.00
_cell.angle_gamma   90.00
#
_symmetry.space_group_name_H-M   'P 1'
#
loop_
_entity.id
_entity.type
_entity.pdbx_description
1 polymer ?
#
loop_
_entity_poly.entity_id
_entity_poly.type
_entity_poly.pdbx_seq_one_letter_code
_entity_poly.pdbx_strand_id
1 'polypeptide(L)'
;MYIQSRVVPNLTIETSNPYLYKKTESALFKISAKPIGQALLREINSLARNERCAFVIPDESFDCSAKPMLTYSQLKTYGPPPIDEDEDKWNMYKAIELVTSTQKGGKGVGTTAVSYWNPNEFIHIDLFGHSHKVINQYSSFLSLAHELIHVRNILKGDVLINSEGGLSRILEEEYRVLGLPPYHDEPITENKIRLEHGYPYRFDYQHLDN
;
A
#
# COMPACT_ATOMS: atom_id res chain seq x y z
N MET A 1 -1.12 -4.84 19.16
CA MET A 1 0.29 -4.95 19.59
C MET A 1 1.14 -4.70 18.37
N TYR A 2 2.34 -4.14 18.53
CA TYR A 2 3.27 -3.89 17.42
C TYR A 2 4.32 -4.99 17.40
N ILE A 3 4.41 -5.73 16.29
CA ILE A 3 5.30 -6.88 16.16
C ILE A 3 6.11 -6.72 14.88
N GLN A 4 7.45 -6.75 14.96
CA GLN A 4 8.30 -6.67 13.76
C GLN A 4 8.12 -7.92 12.90
N SER A 5 8.06 -7.72 11.58
CA SER A 5 7.99 -8.82 10.63
C SER A 5 9.31 -9.59 10.58
N ARG A 6 9.24 -10.91 10.43
CA ARG A 6 10.45 -11.74 10.26
C ARG A 6 10.90 -11.78 8.81
N VAL A 7 9.99 -11.54 7.87
CA VAL A 7 10.27 -11.48 6.43
C VAL A 7 10.84 -10.11 6.05
N VAL A 8 10.32 -9.04 6.65
CA VAL A 8 10.71 -7.64 6.34
C VAL A 8 11.04 -6.90 7.64
N PRO A 9 12.30 -6.90 8.10
CA PRO A 9 12.66 -6.48 9.46
C PRO A 9 12.22 -5.07 9.89
N ASN A 10 12.12 -4.12 8.95
CA ASN A 10 11.67 -2.75 9.24
C ASN A 10 10.17 -2.51 9.00
N LEU A 11 9.40 -3.56 8.74
CA LEU A 11 7.95 -3.51 8.63
C LEU A 11 7.34 -4.04 9.93
N THR A 12 6.42 -3.25 10.50
CA THR A 12 5.71 -3.60 11.73
C THR A 12 4.32 -4.11 11.40
N ILE A 13 3.94 -5.24 11.99
CA ILE A 13 2.58 -5.78 11.93
C ILE A 13 1.85 -5.35 13.20
N GLU A 14 0.76 -4.60 13.04
CA GLU A 14 -0.06 -4.16 14.16
C GLU A 14 -1.27 -5.08 14.32
N THR A 15 -1.21 -5.98 15.29
CA THR A 15 -2.34 -6.84 15.64
C THR A 15 -2.18 -7.37 17.06
N SER A 16 -3.28 -7.67 17.74
CA SER A 16 -3.29 -8.46 18.98
C SER A 16 -3.64 -9.93 18.71
N ASN A 17 -4.05 -10.26 17.48
CA ASN A 17 -4.51 -11.59 17.11
C ASN A 17 -3.35 -12.43 16.52
N PRO A 18 -2.88 -13.48 17.21
CA PRO A 18 -1.77 -14.32 16.73
C PRO A 18 -2.06 -15.01 15.40
N TYR A 19 -3.33 -15.27 15.08
CA TYR A 19 -3.74 -15.84 13.80
C TYR A 19 -3.52 -14.86 12.64
N LEU A 20 -3.92 -13.61 12.81
CA LEU A 20 -3.72 -12.56 11.81
C LEU A 20 -2.24 -12.23 11.61
N TYR A 21 -1.44 -12.24 12.69
CA TYR A 21 0.01 -12.14 12.60
C TYR A 21 0.60 -13.24 11.71
N LYS A 22 0.24 -14.51 11.95
CA LYS A 22 0.71 -15.65 11.15
C LYS A 22 0.26 -15.56 9.69
N LYS A 23 -0.99 -15.14 9.41
CA LYS A 23 -1.46 -14.92 8.04
C LYS A 23 -0.63 -13.85 7.33
N THR A 24 -0.35 -12.74 8.01
CA THR A 24 0.44 -11.63 7.46
C THR A 24 1.87 -12.06 7.14
N GLU A 25 2.54 -12.75 8.07
CA GLU A 25 3.88 -13.31 7.83
C GLU A 25 3.89 -14.31 6.66
N SER A 26 2.87 -15.17 6.57
CA SER A 26 2.73 -16.12 5.46
C SER A 26 2.52 -15.41 4.11
N ALA A 27 1.72 -14.34 4.08
CA ALA A 27 1.51 -13.53 2.90
C ALA A 27 2.80 -12.80 2.46
N LEU A 28 3.51 -12.15 3.40
CA LEU A 28 4.82 -11.54 3.14
C LEU A 28 5.82 -12.57 2.63
N PHE A 29 5.85 -13.77 3.22
CA PHE A 29 6.71 -14.85 2.76
C PHE A 29 6.38 -15.26 1.32
N LYS A 30 5.09 -15.44 0.98
CA LYS A 30 4.65 -15.73 -0.40
C LYS A 30 5.09 -14.63 -1.37
N ILE A 31 4.87 -13.36 -1.05
CA ILE A 31 5.34 -12.22 -1.87
C ILE A 31 6.86 -12.30 -2.09
N SER A 32 7.62 -12.59 -1.03
CA SER A 32 9.08 -12.67 -1.10
C SER A 32 9.63 -13.87 -1.88
N ALA A 33 8.78 -14.84 -2.24
CA ALA A 33 9.20 -16.11 -2.84
C ALA A 33 9.57 -15.97 -4.34
N LYS A 34 9.24 -14.84 -4.96
CA LYS A 34 9.53 -14.55 -6.37
C LYS A 34 10.28 -13.21 -6.51
N PRO A 35 11.04 -12.99 -7.60
CA PRO A 35 11.97 -11.87 -7.70
C PRO A 35 11.34 -10.48 -7.57
N ILE A 36 10.16 -10.23 -8.14
CA ILE A 36 9.55 -8.90 -8.19
C ILE A 36 8.96 -8.56 -6.82
N GLY A 37 8.22 -9.49 -6.20
CA GLY A 37 7.76 -9.35 -4.83
C GLY A 37 8.92 -9.24 -3.83
N GLN A 38 10.02 -9.97 -4.02
CA GLN A 38 11.23 -9.81 -3.20
C GLN A 38 11.85 -8.41 -3.35
N ALA A 39 11.90 -7.87 -4.57
CA ALA A 39 12.42 -6.52 -4.82
C ALA A 39 11.55 -5.46 -4.11
N LEU A 40 10.22 -5.59 -4.17
CA LEU A 40 9.28 -4.73 -3.44
C LEU A 40 9.58 -4.69 -1.95
N LEU A 41 9.66 -5.86 -1.31
CA LEU A 41 9.88 -5.93 0.14
C LEU A 41 11.27 -5.42 0.55
N ARG A 42 12.30 -5.62 -0.29
CA ARG A 42 13.64 -5.04 -0.05
C ARG A 42 13.62 -3.52 -0.13
N GLU A 43 12.90 -2.94 -1.09
CA GLU A 43 12.76 -1.49 -1.18
C GLU A 43 12.03 -0.92 0.04
N ILE A 44 10.90 -1.53 0.45
CA ILE A 44 10.18 -1.12 1.67
C ILE A 44 11.10 -1.19 2.89
N ASN A 45 11.82 -2.29 3.07
CA ASN A 45 12.77 -2.45 4.17
C ASN A 45 13.89 -1.39 4.16
N SER A 46 14.31 -0.94 2.98
CA SER A 46 15.32 0.13 2.84
C SER A 46 14.75 1.51 3.14
N LEU A 47 13.48 1.75 2.78
CA LEU A 47 12.83 3.05 2.90
C LEU A 47 12.25 3.31 4.30
N ALA A 48 11.75 2.26 4.95
CA ALA A 48 11.28 2.26 6.34
C ALA A 48 12.49 2.30 7.29
N ARG A 49 13.17 3.44 7.32
CA ARG A 49 14.33 3.69 8.18
C ARG A 49 14.27 5.09 8.74
N ASN A 50 15.04 5.31 9.79
CA ASN A 50 15.01 6.55 10.59
C ASN A 50 13.60 6.71 11.20
N GLU A 51 12.93 7.83 10.94
CA GLU A 51 11.59 8.10 11.47
C GLU A 51 10.44 7.64 10.55
N ARG A 52 10.73 7.14 9.35
CA ARG A 52 9.71 6.59 8.44
C ARG A 52 9.46 5.13 8.79
N CYS A 53 8.20 4.81 9.08
CA CYS A 53 7.77 3.47 9.42
C CYS A 53 6.85 2.88 8.34
N ALA A 54 6.89 1.56 8.19
CA ALA A 54 5.91 0.82 7.39
C ALA A 54 5.10 -0.09 8.33
N PHE A 55 3.78 0.06 8.29
CA PHE A 55 2.85 -0.75 9.08
C PHE A 55 1.95 -1.60 8.18
N VAL A 56 1.65 -2.81 8.64
CA VAL A 56 0.55 -3.63 8.11
C VAL A 56 -0.42 -3.93 9.25
N ILE A 57 -1.67 -3.54 9.07
CA ILE A 57 -2.79 -3.77 9.98
C ILE A 57 -3.72 -4.78 9.32
N PRO A 58 -3.57 -6.09 9.62
CA PRO A 58 -4.48 -7.10 9.11
C PRO A 58 -5.83 -7.00 9.84
N ASP A 59 -6.92 -6.85 9.09
CA ASP A 59 -8.28 -6.82 9.64
C ASP A 59 -9.26 -7.45 8.64
N GLU A 60 -10.08 -8.39 9.10
CA GLU A 60 -11.04 -9.12 8.25
C GLU A 60 -12.32 -8.32 7.96
N SER A 61 -12.51 -7.17 8.61
CA SER A 61 -13.75 -6.37 8.57
C SER A 61 -13.70 -5.13 7.67
N PHE A 62 -12.53 -4.75 7.15
CA PHE A 62 -12.37 -3.59 6.28
C PHE A 62 -11.89 -4.01 4.89
N ASP A 63 -12.01 -3.11 3.92
CA ASP A 63 -11.37 -3.26 2.61
C ASP A 63 -9.88 -2.96 2.70
N CYS A 64 -9.12 -3.51 1.74
CA CYS A 64 -7.69 -3.20 1.61
C CYS A 64 -7.47 -1.72 1.24
N SER A 65 -6.50 -1.07 1.88
CA SER A 65 -6.09 0.30 1.54
C SER A 65 -4.71 0.64 2.12
N ALA A 66 -4.03 1.61 1.51
CA ALA A 66 -2.78 2.16 2.02
C ALA A 66 -2.91 3.67 2.27
N LYS A 67 -2.42 4.13 3.41
CA LYS A 67 -2.55 5.52 3.87
C LYS A 67 -1.20 6.08 4.32
N PRO A 68 -0.88 7.33 3.95
CA PRO A 68 0.26 8.03 4.53
C PRO A 68 -0.09 8.58 5.92
N MET A 69 0.90 8.62 6.81
CA MET A 69 0.83 9.24 8.14
C MET A 69 2.11 10.04 8.36
N LEU A 70 2.03 11.17 9.06
CA LEU A 70 3.20 11.97 9.40
C LEU A 70 4.18 11.16 10.27
N THR A 71 5.46 11.34 10.00
CA THR A 71 6.52 10.95 10.94
C THR A 71 6.50 11.85 12.18
N TYR A 72 7.20 11.44 13.24
CA TYR A 72 7.24 12.22 14.48
C TYR A 72 7.82 13.63 14.30
N SER A 73 8.91 13.81 13.54
CA SER A 73 9.44 15.14 13.23
C SER A 73 8.51 15.98 12.37
N GLN A 74 7.80 15.36 11.42
CA GLN A 74 6.80 16.06 10.61
C GLN A 74 5.62 16.53 11.48
N LEU A 75 5.11 15.67 12.37
CA LEU A 75 4.05 16.04 13.32
C LEU A 75 4.47 17.22 14.20
N LYS A 76 5.70 17.20 14.72
CA LYS A 76 6.27 18.34 15.48
C LYS A 76 6.31 19.64 14.70
N THR A 77 6.49 19.57 13.38
CA THR A 77 6.58 20.76 12.52
C THR A 77 5.21 21.40 12.34
N TYR A 78 4.15 20.60 12.22
CA TYR A 78 2.79 21.11 12.03
C TYR A 78 2.05 21.42 13.34
N GLY A 79 2.48 20.84 14.46
CA GLY A 79 1.78 20.98 15.74
C GLY A 79 0.56 20.06 15.85
N PRO A 80 -0.25 20.20 16.91
CA PRO A 80 -1.47 19.41 17.07
C PRO A 80 -2.55 19.78 16.03
N PRO A 81 -3.49 18.87 15.73
CA PRO A 81 -4.64 19.20 14.89
C PRO A 81 -5.48 20.32 15.51
N PRO A 82 -6.28 21.06 14.70
CA PRO A 82 -7.31 21.95 15.20
C PRO A 82 -8.28 21.24 16.16
N ILE A 83 -8.83 21.96 17.14
CA ILE A 83 -9.64 21.39 18.24
C ILE A 83 -10.85 20.57 17.73
N ASP A 84 -11.43 20.98 16.60
CA ASP A 84 -12.64 20.37 16.03
C ASP A 84 -12.34 19.32 14.94
N GLU A 85 -11.06 18.99 14.72
CA GLU A 85 -10.65 18.00 13.72
C GLU A 85 -10.23 16.67 14.35
N ASP A 86 -10.63 15.59 13.69
CA ASP A 86 -10.18 14.24 14.02
C ASP A 86 -8.67 14.11 13.76
N GLU A 87 -7.92 13.73 14.79
CA GLU A 87 -6.46 13.70 14.77
C GLU A 87 -5.90 12.80 13.66
N ASP A 88 -6.48 11.61 13.48
CA ASP A 88 -6.04 10.65 12.47
C ASP A 88 -6.31 11.15 11.05
N LYS A 89 -7.50 11.73 10.82
CA LYS A 89 -7.83 12.34 9.53
C LYS A 89 -6.93 13.53 9.22
N TRP A 90 -6.72 14.44 10.17
CA TRP A 90 -5.86 15.60 9.96
C TRP A 90 -4.42 15.18 9.65
N ASN A 91 -3.90 14.21 10.42
CA ASN A 91 -2.57 13.64 10.22
C ASN A 91 -2.44 13.02 8.81
N MET A 92 -3.41 12.20 8.41
CA MET A 92 -3.46 11.60 7.08
C MET A 92 -3.47 12.66 5.98
N TYR A 93 -4.34 13.68 6.07
CA TYR A 93 -4.43 14.73 5.04
C TYR A 93 -3.13 15.52 4.90
N LYS A 94 -2.47 15.86 6.01
CA LYS A 94 -1.17 16.52 5.98
C LYS A 94 -0.08 15.62 5.40
N ALA A 95 -0.12 14.33 5.71
CA ALA A 95 0.80 13.38 5.12
C ALA A 95 0.58 13.24 3.60
N ILE A 96 -0.67 13.29 3.12
CA ILE A 96 -1.00 13.35 1.69
C ILE A 96 -0.36 14.59 1.07
N GLU A 97 -0.53 15.79 1.64
CA GLU A 97 0.10 17.01 1.10
C GLU A 97 1.63 16.87 0.93
N LEU A 98 2.31 16.18 1.86
CA LEU A 98 3.75 15.95 1.80
C LEU A 98 4.19 14.95 0.73
N VAL A 99 3.53 13.80 0.65
CA VAL A 99 3.93 12.73 -0.30
C VAL A 99 3.60 13.06 -1.75
N THR A 100 2.84 14.13 -1.96
CA THR A 100 2.28 14.55 -3.26
C THR A 100 2.88 15.86 -3.81
N SER A 101 3.74 16.55 -3.06
CA SER A 101 4.05 17.98 -3.30
C SER A 101 4.67 18.33 -4.67
N THR A 102 3.80 18.75 -5.60
CA THR A 102 3.56 20.11 -6.17
C THR A 102 4.67 21.14 -6.45
N GLN A 103 5.97 20.94 -6.18
CA GLN A 103 6.96 21.84 -6.79
C GLN A 103 7.20 21.39 -8.22
N LYS A 104 6.81 22.17 -9.24
CA LYS A 104 7.07 21.93 -10.69
C LYS A 104 8.27 20.99 -10.95
N GLY A 105 8.01 19.68 -11.06
CA GLY A 105 9.02 18.65 -11.37
C GLY A 105 9.80 18.02 -10.19
N GLY A 106 9.46 18.30 -8.93
CA GLY A 106 10.05 17.72 -7.73
C GLY A 106 9.25 16.54 -7.17
N LYS A 107 9.96 15.58 -6.58
CA LYS A 107 9.32 14.50 -5.79
C LYS A 107 8.86 15.05 -4.44
N GLY A 108 7.75 14.52 -3.92
CA GLY A 108 7.31 14.80 -2.56
C GLY A 108 8.29 14.25 -1.52
N VAL A 109 7.94 14.44 -0.24
CA VAL A 109 8.74 13.93 0.89
C VAL A 109 8.09 12.68 1.43
N GLY A 110 8.88 11.61 1.57
CA GLY A 110 8.39 10.36 2.13
C GLY A 110 7.93 10.49 3.58
N THR A 111 6.86 9.78 3.93
CA THR A 111 6.25 9.78 5.27
C THR A 111 6.17 8.37 5.84
N THR A 112 5.50 8.18 6.98
CA THR A 112 5.10 6.85 7.45
C THR A 112 3.96 6.32 6.59
N ALA A 113 3.92 5.01 6.37
CA ALA A 113 2.90 4.35 5.56
C ALA A 113 2.20 3.24 6.35
N VAL A 114 0.88 3.18 6.24
CA VAL A 114 0.04 2.16 6.89
C VAL A 114 -0.76 1.43 5.83
N SER A 115 -0.60 0.11 5.74
CA SER A 115 -1.44 -0.76 4.93
C SER A 115 -2.49 -1.43 5.81
N TYR A 116 -3.75 -1.18 5.53
CA TYR A 116 -4.88 -1.96 6.02
C TYR A 116 -5.11 -3.10 5.02
N TRP A 117 -5.11 -4.33 5.49
CA TRP A 117 -5.21 -5.49 4.61
C TRP A 117 -6.25 -6.48 5.12
N ASN A 118 -7.18 -6.84 4.25
CA ASN A 118 -8.12 -7.91 4.51
C ASN A 118 -7.54 -9.26 4.06
N PRO A 119 -7.20 -10.16 4.99
CA PRO A 119 -6.58 -11.42 4.62
C PRO A 119 -7.55 -12.41 3.97
N ASN A 120 -8.83 -12.09 3.90
CA ASN A 120 -9.85 -12.86 3.19
C ASN A 120 -10.07 -12.35 1.76
N GLU A 121 -9.65 -11.13 1.43
CA GLU A 121 -9.99 -10.48 0.17
C GLU A 121 -8.97 -10.77 -0.94
N PHE A 122 -9.46 -11.14 -2.11
CA PHE A 122 -8.67 -11.30 -3.33
C PHE A 122 -9.45 -10.76 -4.53
N ILE A 123 -8.75 -10.06 -5.43
CA ILE A 123 -9.31 -9.70 -6.74
C ILE A 123 -9.07 -10.84 -7.72
N HIS A 124 -10.11 -11.61 -8.03
CA HIS A 124 -10.09 -12.65 -9.06
C HIS A 124 -10.32 -12.05 -10.45
N ILE A 125 -9.65 -12.60 -11.47
CA ILE A 125 -9.88 -12.23 -12.87
C ILE A 125 -10.59 -13.41 -13.53
N ASP A 126 -11.80 -13.18 -14.04
CA ASP A 126 -12.59 -14.21 -14.70
C ASP A 126 -12.09 -14.51 -16.12
N LEU A 127 -12.73 -15.46 -16.80
CA LEU A 127 -12.39 -15.86 -18.16
C LEU A 127 -12.61 -14.76 -19.22
N PHE A 128 -13.37 -13.71 -18.88
CA PHE A 128 -13.62 -12.56 -19.74
C PHE A 128 -12.68 -11.39 -19.44
N GLY A 129 -11.81 -11.53 -18.44
CA GLY A 129 -10.83 -10.51 -18.05
C GLY A 129 -11.36 -9.50 -17.02
N HIS A 130 -12.55 -9.72 -16.45
CA HIS A 130 -13.12 -8.82 -15.47
C HIS A 130 -12.62 -9.10 -14.05
N SER A 131 -12.41 -8.03 -13.29
CA SER A 131 -12.00 -8.08 -11.89
C SER A 131 -13.20 -8.28 -10.96
N HIS A 132 -13.12 -9.27 -10.07
CA HIS A 132 -14.14 -9.56 -9.05
C HIS A 132 -13.52 -9.68 -7.68
N LYS A 133 -14.04 -8.94 -6.70
CA LYS A 133 -13.67 -9.14 -5.30
C LYS A 133 -14.28 -10.45 -4.81
N VAL A 134 -13.43 -11.39 -4.37
CA VAL A 134 -13.85 -12.70 -3.84
C VAL A 134 -13.16 -13.00 -2.51
N ILE A 135 -13.77 -13.89 -1.73
CA ILE A 135 -13.15 -14.41 -0.51
C ILE A 135 -12.18 -15.53 -0.89
N ASN A 136 -10.87 -15.27 -0.78
CA ASN A 136 -9.83 -16.26 -1.00
C ASN A 136 -8.56 -15.97 -0.19
N GLN A 137 -8.43 -16.62 0.96
CA GLN A 137 -7.29 -16.48 1.86
C GLN A 137 -5.96 -17.01 1.29
N TYR A 138 -6.01 -17.89 0.29
CA TYR A 138 -4.79 -18.43 -0.30
C TYR A 138 -4.12 -17.39 -1.23
N SER A 139 -4.94 -16.62 -1.94
CA SER A 139 -4.53 -15.65 -2.96
C SER A 139 -4.54 -14.20 -2.47
N SER A 140 -5.06 -13.92 -1.27
CA SER A 140 -5.14 -12.58 -0.68
C SER A 140 -3.79 -11.89 -0.47
N PHE A 141 -2.67 -12.63 -0.55
CA PHE A 141 -1.34 -12.04 -0.56
C PHE A 141 -1.11 -11.10 -1.75
N LEU A 142 -1.85 -11.26 -2.86
CA LEU A 142 -1.79 -10.33 -3.99
C LEU A 142 -2.45 -8.99 -3.66
N SER A 143 -3.53 -8.98 -2.87
CA SER A 143 -4.12 -7.75 -2.34
C SER A 143 -3.15 -7.05 -1.40
N LEU A 144 -2.45 -7.80 -0.54
CA LEU A 144 -1.37 -7.21 0.28
C LEU A 144 -0.24 -6.67 -0.60
N ALA A 145 0.17 -7.38 -1.65
CA ALA A 145 1.22 -6.92 -2.56
C ALA A 145 0.84 -5.58 -3.23
N HIS A 146 -0.41 -5.43 -3.65
CA HIS A 146 -0.97 -4.18 -4.17
C HIS A 146 -0.79 -3.04 -3.15
N GLU A 147 -1.30 -3.21 -1.93
CA GLU A 147 -1.15 -2.18 -0.88
C GLU A 147 0.31 -1.88 -0.54
N LEU A 148 1.19 -2.88 -0.60
CA LEU A 148 2.61 -2.68 -0.33
C LEU A 148 3.31 -1.85 -1.42
N ILE A 149 2.83 -1.88 -2.67
CA ILE A 149 3.33 -0.97 -3.71
C ILE A 149 2.95 0.47 -3.38
N HIS A 150 1.72 0.73 -2.91
CA HIS A 150 1.36 2.06 -2.40
C HIS A 150 2.20 2.46 -1.19
N VAL A 151 2.42 1.56 -0.21
CA VAL A 151 3.31 1.78 0.93
C VAL A 151 4.71 2.21 0.47
N ARG A 152 5.28 1.51 -0.52
CA ARG A 152 6.58 1.88 -1.12
C ARG A 152 6.53 3.29 -1.69
N ASN A 153 5.50 3.65 -2.45
CA ASN A 153 5.37 4.96 -3.09
C ASN A 153 5.22 6.08 -2.04
N ILE A 154 4.44 5.85 -0.97
CA ILE A 154 4.28 6.74 0.19
C ILE A 154 5.63 6.97 0.88
N LEU A 155 6.35 5.90 1.21
CA LEU A 155 7.66 6.00 1.87
C LEU A 155 8.70 6.76 1.03
N LYS A 156 8.56 6.73 -0.30
CA LYS A 156 9.38 7.50 -1.25
C LYS A 156 8.95 8.96 -1.37
N GLY A 157 7.71 9.30 -1.04
CA GLY A 157 7.12 10.60 -1.38
C GLY A 157 6.86 10.73 -2.88
N ASP A 158 6.44 9.64 -3.52
CA ASP A 158 6.30 9.51 -4.97
C ASP A 158 4.88 9.03 -5.31
N VAL A 159 3.87 9.65 -4.69
CA VAL A 159 2.44 9.35 -4.88
C VAL A 159 1.85 10.35 -5.89
N LEU A 160 1.04 9.87 -6.85
CA LEU A 160 0.48 10.72 -7.92
C LEU A 160 -0.80 11.48 -7.53
N ILE A 161 -1.41 11.13 -6.40
CA ILE A 161 -2.54 11.86 -5.81
C ILE A 161 -2.05 13.28 -5.48
N ASN A 162 -2.91 14.29 -5.45
CA ASN A 162 -2.62 15.58 -4.82
C ASN A 162 -3.88 16.08 -4.12
N SER A 163 -3.77 17.03 -3.19
CA SER A 163 -4.92 17.56 -2.43
C SER A 163 -5.98 18.24 -3.32
N GLU A 164 -5.60 18.66 -4.52
CA GLU A 164 -6.50 19.20 -5.57
C GLU A 164 -6.93 18.14 -6.59
N GLY A 165 -6.43 16.91 -6.46
CA GLY A 165 -6.62 15.82 -7.41
C GLY A 165 -7.99 15.20 -7.26
N GLY A 166 -8.87 15.47 -8.22
CA GLY A 166 -10.11 14.71 -8.36
C GLY A 166 -9.84 13.22 -8.64
N LEU A 167 -10.93 12.45 -8.75
CA LEU A 167 -10.95 11.00 -9.04
C LEU A 167 -9.88 10.53 -10.06
N SER A 168 -9.58 11.36 -11.07
CA SER A 168 -8.56 11.09 -12.09
C SER A 168 -7.16 10.77 -11.55
N ARG A 169 -6.69 11.45 -10.50
CA ARG A 169 -5.33 11.22 -9.95
C ARG A 169 -5.26 9.97 -9.09
N ILE A 170 -6.36 9.65 -8.40
CA ILE A 170 -6.51 8.39 -7.68
C ILE A 170 -6.45 7.24 -8.68
N LEU A 171 -7.24 7.31 -9.76
CA LEU A 171 -7.22 6.31 -10.83
C LEU A 171 -5.84 6.18 -11.49
N GLU A 172 -5.12 7.29 -11.67
CA GLU A 172 -3.76 7.26 -12.23
C GLU A 172 -2.77 6.51 -11.33
N GLU A 173 -2.82 6.74 -10.00
CA GLU A 173 -2.00 6.00 -9.03
C GLU A 173 -2.31 4.50 -9.06
N GLU A 174 -3.59 4.14 -9.14
CA GLU A 174 -4.04 2.75 -9.24
C GLU A 174 -3.57 2.07 -10.52
N TYR A 175 -3.66 2.78 -11.66
CA TYR A 175 -3.14 2.28 -12.94
C TYR A 175 -1.63 2.03 -12.87
N ARG A 176 -0.91 2.91 -12.17
CA ARG A 176 0.52 2.74 -11.94
C ARG A 176 0.83 1.55 -11.05
N VAL A 177 0.11 1.38 -9.95
CA VAL A 177 0.27 0.22 -9.06
C VAL A 177 -0.05 -1.08 -9.78
N LEU A 178 -1.12 -1.12 -10.58
CA LEU A 178 -1.46 -2.26 -11.42
C LEU A 178 -0.40 -2.52 -12.49
N GLY A 179 0.26 -1.49 -13.01
CA GLY A 179 1.13 -1.58 -14.17
C GLY A 179 0.36 -1.61 -15.49
N LEU A 180 -0.77 -0.91 -15.54
CA LEU A 180 -1.51 -0.63 -16.76
C LEU A 180 -0.80 0.47 -17.56
N PRO A 181 -1.04 0.59 -18.88
CA PRO A 181 -0.49 1.67 -19.68
C PRO A 181 -0.77 3.07 -19.07
N PRO A 182 0.22 3.98 -19.02
CA PRO A 182 1.57 3.85 -19.58
C PRO A 182 2.60 3.13 -18.70
N TYR A 183 2.26 2.75 -17.46
CA TYR A 183 3.18 2.26 -16.43
C TYR A 183 3.60 0.79 -16.54
N HIS A 184 3.28 0.10 -17.63
CA HIS A 184 3.63 -1.31 -17.84
C HIS A 184 5.14 -1.63 -17.72
N ASP A 185 6.01 -0.66 -17.99
CA ASP A 185 7.46 -0.81 -17.88
C ASP A 185 7.99 -0.65 -16.44
N GLU A 186 7.19 -0.12 -15.49
CA GLU A 186 7.59 0.04 -14.09
C GLU A 186 8.06 -1.30 -13.50
N PRO A 187 9.23 -1.37 -12.85
CA PRO A 187 9.85 -2.66 -12.49
C PRO A 187 9.02 -3.47 -11.48
N ILE A 188 8.21 -2.79 -10.67
CA ILE A 188 7.40 -3.40 -9.61
C ILE A 188 5.97 -2.92 -9.77
N THR A 189 5.09 -3.83 -10.18
CA THR A 189 3.65 -3.60 -10.33
C THR A 189 2.89 -4.84 -9.86
N GLU A 190 1.61 -4.68 -9.51
CA GLU A 190 0.75 -5.79 -9.12
C GLU A 190 0.73 -6.85 -10.24
N ASN A 191 0.52 -6.44 -11.50
CA ASN A 191 0.47 -7.39 -12.60
C ASN A 191 1.76 -8.17 -12.81
N LYS A 192 2.92 -7.55 -12.59
CA LYS A 192 4.20 -8.25 -12.63
C LYS A 192 4.30 -9.31 -11.52
N ILE A 193 3.83 -8.99 -10.31
CA ILE A 193 3.76 -9.95 -9.19
C ILE A 193 2.75 -11.06 -9.47
N ARG A 194 1.58 -10.74 -10.04
CA ARG A 194 0.58 -11.75 -10.47
C ARG A 194 1.20 -12.75 -11.44
N LEU A 195 1.85 -12.26 -12.49
CA LEU A 195 2.45 -13.10 -13.54
C LEU A 195 3.54 -14.03 -13.01
N GLU A 196 4.46 -13.57 -12.15
CA GLU A 196 5.51 -14.43 -11.59
C GLU A 196 4.99 -15.51 -10.62
N HIS A 197 3.78 -15.29 -10.08
CA HIS A 197 3.04 -16.25 -9.27
C HIS A 197 2.03 -17.10 -10.05
N GLY A 198 1.93 -16.93 -11.37
CA GLY A 198 1.02 -17.70 -12.22
C GLY A 198 -0.45 -17.26 -12.16
N TYR A 199 -0.71 -16.03 -11.72
CA TYR A 199 -2.06 -15.44 -11.73
C TYR A 199 -2.32 -14.65 -13.01
N PRO A 200 -3.59 -14.56 -13.47
CA PRO A 200 -3.96 -13.75 -14.62
C PRO A 200 -3.66 -12.26 -14.40
N TYR A 201 -3.31 -11.59 -15.50
CA TYR A 201 -3.16 -10.14 -15.58
C TYR A 201 -4.51 -9.44 -15.35
N ARG A 202 -4.49 -8.33 -14.61
CA ARG A 202 -5.65 -7.49 -14.28
C ARG A 202 -5.77 -6.34 -15.28
N PHE A 203 -6.86 -6.38 -16.05
CA PHE A 203 -7.37 -5.43 -17.05
C PHE A 203 -7.62 -4.01 -16.56
N ASP A 204 -8.20 -3.92 -15.37
CA ASP A 204 -8.89 -2.73 -14.93
C ASP A 204 -8.78 -2.52 -13.43
N TYR A 205 -8.93 -1.26 -13.05
CA TYR A 205 -9.22 -0.90 -11.68
C TYR A 205 -10.74 -0.71 -11.55
N GLN A 206 -11.45 -1.79 -11.27
CA GLN A 206 -12.83 -1.70 -10.82
C GLN A 206 -12.88 -1.42 -9.32
N HIS A 207 -12.95 -0.14 -8.95
CA HIS A 207 -13.67 0.24 -7.74
C HIS A 207 -15.14 0.20 -8.14
N LEU A 208 -15.78 -0.97 -8.02
CA LEU A 208 -17.22 -1.03 -8.28
C LEU A 208 -17.92 -0.17 -7.22
N ASP A 209 -18.44 0.96 -7.69
CA ASP A 209 -19.61 1.61 -7.12
C ASP A 209 -20.61 0.53 -6.68
N ASN A 210 -20.91 0.51 -5.38
CA ASN A 210 -22.16 0.00 -4.82
C ASN A 210 -22.66 1.02 -3.80
#